data_AF-A0A416GD68-F1
#
_entry.id   AF-A0A416GD68-F1
#
_cell.length_a   1.000
_cell.length_b   1.000
_cell.length_c   1.000
_cell.angle_alpha   90.00
_cell.angle_beta   90.00
_cell.angle_gamma   90.00
#
_symmetry.space_group_name_H-M   'P 1'
#
loop_
_entity.id
_entity.type
_entity.pdbx_description
1 polymer ?
#
loop_
_entity_poly.entity_id
_entity_poly.type
_entity_poly.pdbx_seq_one_letter_code
_entity_poly.pdbx_strand_id
1 'polypeptide(L)'
;MDLNPQKYDTPESLYSMLNDTLCNWESQYETRPSETTHSLRFQGVIQRAAEKCGQQVVVLIDEYDKPMLQAIGNEPLQTEYRNTLKAFYGVLKSCDKYLRFAMLTGVTKFSKISVFSDLNNLMDISLSSRFASMCGITEQELHHYFKEDIRLLGESQGMSPEDTSRELKQWYDGYHFSDKSEDIYNPFSLLNTFAQRQFGSYWFETGTPTFLVELLKHCRYDLNRLTQEMAMADSLNGMDSMEENPVPILYQSGYLTIKDFDREFRYYTLGFPNKEVEEGFTKFLLPHYAHLSSVPFASDSRKLFKIGVNFSNATRGIEKWLIEEK
;
A
#
# COMPACT_ATOMS: atom_id res chain seq x y z
N MET A 1 -0.21 3.61 -18.45
CA MET A 1 0.68 4.64 -17.91
C MET A 1 1.08 4.17 -16.53
N ASP A 2 2.36 4.29 -16.19
CA ASP A 2 2.89 3.92 -14.89
C ASP A 2 3.53 5.16 -14.27
N LEU A 3 3.06 5.55 -13.08
CA LEU A 3 3.58 6.71 -12.34
C LEU A 3 4.77 6.37 -11.45
N ASN A 4 5.21 5.11 -11.38
CA ASN A 4 6.30 4.65 -10.54
C ASN A 4 7.69 5.30 -10.82
N PRO A 5 8.11 5.60 -12.07
CA PRO A 5 9.52 5.92 -12.35
C PRO A 5 10.08 7.23 -11.75
N GLN A 6 9.23 8.16 -11.30
CA GLN A 6 9.67 9.47 -10.81
C GLN A 6 9.70 9.56 -9.29
N LYS A 7 10.57 10.47 -8.81
CA LYS A 7 10.52 11.01 -7.45
C LYS A 7 9.73 12.31 -7.50
N TYR A 8 8.60 12.37 -6.81
CA TYR A 8 7.66 13.48 -6.86
C TYR A 8 7.94 14.50 -5.76
N ASP A 9 9.09 15.17 -5.79
CA ASP A 9 9.47 16.21 -4.82
C ASP A 9 9.27 17.66 -5.34
N THR A 10 8.91 17.84 -6.61
CA THR A 10 8.61 19.14 -7.22
C THR A 10 7.44 19.06 -8.23
N PRO A 11 6.69 20.16 -8.47
CA PRO A 11 5.64 20.19 -9.49
C PRO A 11 6.10 19.69 -10.87
N GLU A 12 7.32 20.06 -11.25
CA GLU A 12 7.95 19.70 -12.52
C GLU A 12 8.11 18.19 -12.70
N SER A 13 8.23 17.43 -11.61
CA SER A 13 8.39 15.97 -11.64
C SER A 13 7.14 15.29 -12.21
N LEU A 14 5.95 15.72 -11.79
CA LEU A 14 4.69 15.24 -12.35
C LEU A 14 4.48 15.72 -13.79
N TYR A 15 4.75 17.00 -14.06
CA TYR A 15 4.62 17.55 -15.41
C TYR A 15 5.52 16.84 -16.41
N SER A 16 6.77 16.54 -16.04
CA SER A 16 7.72 15.87 -16.91
C SER A 16 7.28 14.44 -17.23
N MET A 17 6.77 13.69 -16.25
CA MET A 17 6.27 12.34 -16.47
C MET A 17 5.04 12.32 -17.37
N LEU A 18 4.07 13.21 -17.14
CA LEU A 18 2.88 13.31 -17.99
C LEU A 18 3.27 13.70 -19.41
N ASN A 19 4.19 14.67 -19.54
CA ASN A 19 4.70 15.10 -20.83
C ASN A 19 5.39 13.97 -21.60
N ASP A 20 6.30 13.21 -20.96
CA ASP A 20 7.00 12.10 -21.61
C ASP A 20 6.03 11.02 -22.08
N THR A 21 5.10 10.62 -21.21
CA THR A 21 4.05 9.65 -21.54
C THR A 21 3.21 10.11 -22.74
N LEU A 22 2.80 11.38 -22.76
CA LEU A 22 2.05 11.94 -23.87
C LEU A 22 2.85 12.01 -25.15
N CYS A 23 4.11 12.45 -25.10
CA CYS A 23 5.00 12.48 -26.27
C CYS A 23 5.13 11.09 -26.90
N ASN A 24 5.27 10.04 -26.07
CA ASN A 24 5.34 8.67 -26.53
C ASN A 24 4.05 8.25 -27.27
N TRP A 25 2.87 8.63 -26.77
CA TRP A 25 1.61 8.34 -27.47
C TRP A 25 1.38 9.22 -28.70
N GLU A 26 1.73 10.49 -28.64
CA GLU A 26 1.62 11.44 -29.76
C GLU A 26 2.51 11.05 -30.93
N SER A 27 3.65 10.39 -30.68
CA SER A 27 4.48 9.83 -31.75
C SER A 27 3.74 8.78 -32.59
N GLN A 28 2.75 8.10 -32.01
CA GLN A 28 1.96 7.05 -32.67
C GLN A 28 0.63 7.60 -33.21
N TYR A 29 -0.04 8.45 -32.43
CA TYR A 29 -1.40 8.91 -32.70
C TYR A 29 -1.46 10.35 -33.22
N GLU A 30 -0.33 11.02 -33.40
CA GLU A 30 -0.17 12.42 -33.81
C GLU A 30 -0.70 13.43 -32.76
N THR A 31 -0.53 14.72 -33.04
CA THR A 31 -0.91 15.85 -32.17
C THR A 31 -1.60 16.95 -32.98
N ARG A 32 -2.30 17.87 -32.30
CA ARG A 32 -2.83 19.11 -32.90
C ARG A 32 -2.22 20.33 -32.22
N PRO A 33 -1.89 21.41 -32.96
CA PRO A 33 -1.32 22.62 -32.37
C PRO A 33 -2.18 23.30 -31.28
N SER A 34 -3.49 23.04 -31.26
CA SER A 34 -4.41 23.52 -30.23
C SER A 34 -4.27 22.80 -28.88
N GLU A 35 -3.59 21.67 -28.83
CA GLU A 35 -3.44 20.82 -27.64
C GLU A 35 -2.31 21.33 -26.74
N THR A 36 -2.53 22.47 -26.11
CA THR A 36 -1.49 23.19 -25.35
C THR A 36 -1.31 22.74 -23.90
N THR A 37 -2.22 21.90 -23.38
CA THR A 37 -2.19 21.39 -22.00
C THR A 37 -2.13 19.87 -21.98
N HIS A 38 -1.62 19.27 -20.89
CA HIS A 38 -1.56 17.81 -20.73
C HIS A 38 -2.95 17.16 -20.90
N SER A 39 -4.01 17.78 -20.36
CA SER A 39 -5.39 17.30 -20.52
C SER A 39 -5.86 17.30 -21.98
N LEU A 40 -5.60 18.39 -22.73
CA LEU A 40 -5.99 18.46 -24.14
C LEU A 40 -5.22 17.46 -24.99
N ARG A 41 -3.93 17.29 -24.72
CA ARG A 41 -3.07 16.28 -25.38
C ARG A 41 -3.59 14.87 -25.11
N PHE A 42 -3.92 14.55 -23.85
CA PHE A 42 -4.47 13.25 -23.48
C PHE A 42 -5.80 12.97 -24.17
N GLN A 43 -6.69 13.97 -24.19
CA GLN A 43 -7.97 13.90 -24.89
C GLN A 43 -7.76 13.61 -26.38
N GLY A 44 -6.83 14.35 -27.00
CA GLY A 44 -6.48 14.19 -28.41
C GLY A 44 -5.98 12.79 -28.73
N VAL A 45 -5.08 12.26 -27.91
CA VAL A 45 -4.54 10.90 -28.05
C VAL A 45 -5.65 9.85 -27.96
N ILE A 46 -6.53 9.91 -26.96
CA ILE A 46 -7.64 8.94 -26.82
C ILE A 46 -8.54 8.98 -28.05
N GLN A 47 -8.95 10.17 -28.48
CA GLN A 47 -9.81 10.35 -29.64
C GLN A 47 -9.15 9.76 -30.90
N ARG A 48 -7.89 10.14 -31.18
CA ARG A 48 -7.19 9.73 -32.40
C ARG A 48 -6.86 8.25 -32.40
N ALA A 49 -6.51 7.67 -31.25
CA ALA A 49 -6.32 6.23 -31.12
C ALA A 49 -7.60 5.49 -31.49
N ALA A 50 -8.76 5.93 -30.97
CA ALA A 50 -10.04 5.32 -31.29
C ALA A 50 -10.40 5.44 -32.78
N GLU A 51 -10.24 6.63 -33.35
CA GLU A 51 -10.57 6.91 -34.75
C GLU A 51 -9.65 6.17 -35.73
N LYS A 52 -8.33 6.11 -35.47
CA LYS A 52 -7.36 5.41 -36.32
C LYS A 52 -7.53 3.89 -36.26
N CYS A 53 -7.77 3.33 -35.08
CA CYS A 53 -7.92 1.89 -34.91
C CYS A 53 -9.35 1.39 -35.21
N GLY A 54 -10.33 2.29 -35.31
CA GLY A 54 -11.74 1.94 -35.48
C GLY A 54 -12.34 1.19 -34.28
N GLN A 55 -11.70 1.28 -33.11
CA GLN A 55 -12.09 0.58 -31.88
C GLN A 55 -12.00 1.51 -30.68
N GLN A 56 -12.82 1.26 -29.67
CA GLN A 56 -12.76 2.00 -28.42
C GLN A 56 -11.47 1.69 -27.63
N VAL A 57 -10.93 2.68 -26.93
CA VAL A 57 -9.65 2.65 -26.21
C VAL A 57 -9.81 2.06 -24.82
N VAL A 58 -8.82 1.29 -24.39
CA VAL A 58 -8.64 0.86 -23.00
C VAL A 58 -7.58 1.72 -22.34
N VAL A 59 -7.89 2.30 -21.18
CA VAL A 59 -6.96 3.12 -20.39
C VAL A 59 -6.58 2.38 -19.12
N LEU A 60 -5.29 2.07 -18.96
CA LEU A 60 -4.73 1.47 -17.75
C LEU A 60 -3.74 2.44 -17.12
N ILE A 61 -3.95 2.77 -15.85
CA ILE A 61 -3.12 3.69 -15.08
C ILE A 61 -2.70 2.98 -13.80
N ASP A 62 -1.40 2.81 -13.64
CA ASP A 62 -0.83 2.20 -12.45
C ASP A 62 -0.16 3.27 -11.57
N GLU A 63 -0.12 3.00 -10.28
CA GLU A 63 0.41 3.89 -9.24
C GLU A 63 -0.21 5.30 -9.28
N TYR A 64 -1.51 5.41 -9.58
CA TYR A 64 -2.19 6.70 -9.83
C TYR A 64 -2.04 7.70 -8.66
N ASP A 65 -1.83 7.18 -7.46
CA ASP A 65 -1.83 7.84 -6.18
C ASP A 65 -0.40 8.15 -5.67
N LYS A 66 0.63 7.60 -6.31
CA LYS A 66 2.04 7.78 -5.93
C LYS A 66 2.51 9.24 -5.82
N PRO A 67 2.19 10.16 -6.76
CA PRO A 67 2.58 11.56 -6.62
C PRO A 67 2.03 12.19 -5.34
N MET A 68 0.78 11.86 -5.01
CA MET A 68 0.10 12.35 -3.83
C MET A 68 0.67 11.75 -2.54
N LEU A 69 1.03 10.45 -2.54
CA LEU A 69 1.67 9.79 -1.41
C LEU A 69 3.05 10.38 -1.10
N GLN A 70 3.85 10.72 -2.12
CA GLN A 70 5.18 11.31 -1.91
C GLN A 70 5.15 12.79 -1.51
N ALA A 71 4.01 13.47 -1.68
CA ALA A 71 3.81 14.86 -1.25
C ALA A 71 3.22 14.99 0.17
N ILE A 72 3.03 13.89 0.91
CA ILE A 72 2.56 13.93 2.29
C ILE A 72 3.50 14.79 3.14
N GLY A 73 2.93 15.68 3.95
CA GLY A 73 3.67 16.68 4.73
C GLY A 73 4.04 17.95 3.95
N ASN A 74 3.67 18.06 2.67
CA ASN A 74 3.88 19.24 1.83
C ASN A 74 2.55 19.66 1.15
N GLU A 75 1.71 20.38 1.89
CA GLU A 75 0.38 20.83 1.45
C GLU A 75 0.36 21.61 0.11
N PRO A 76 1.27 22.57 -0.15
CA PRO A 76 1.32 23.25 -1.45
C PRO A 76 1.57 22.29 -2.61
N LEU A 77 2.52 21.37 -2.46
CA LEU A 77 2.86 20.40 -3.51
C LEU A 77 1.72 19.40 -3.72
N GLN A 78 1.12 18.93 -2.63
CA GLN A 78 -0.02 18.02 -2.70
C GLN A 78 -1.22 18.68 -3.41
N THR A 79 -1.47 19.96 -3.15
CA THR A 79 -2.52 20.74 -3.84
C THR A 79 -2.23 20.85 -5.33
N GLU A 80 -0.99 21.13 -5.71
CA GLU A 80 -0.57 21.25 -7.12
C GLU A 80 -0.73 19.93 -7.88
N TYR A 81 -0.28 18.81 -7.31
CA TYR A 81 -0.47 17.48 -7.89
C TYR A 81 -1.94 17.12 -8.00
N ARG A 82 -2.74 17.38 -6.95
CA ARG A 82 -4.18 17.13 -6.97
C ARG A 82 -4.86 17.86 -8.11
N ASN A 83 -4.57 19.15 -8.29
CA ASN A 83 -5.17 19.96 -9.36
C ASN A 83 -4.76 19.48 -10.75
N THR A 84 -3.48 19.12 -10.91
CA THR A 84 -2.94 18.59 -12.17
C THR A 84 -3.60 17.26 -12.54
N LEU A 85 -3.60 16.29 -11.62
CA LEU A 85 -4.19 14.97 -11.84
C LEU A 85 -5.71 15.07 -12.04
N LYS A 86 -6.39 15.97 -11.32
CA LYS A 86 -7.83 16.22 -11.49
C LYS A 86 -8.15 16.64 -12.92
N ALA A 87 -7.43 17.64 -13.42
CA ALA A 87 -7.59 18.11 -14.79
C ALA A 87 -7.23 17.02 -15.82
N PHE A 88 -6.18 16.23 -15.54
CA PHE A 88 -5.70 15.19 -16.46
C PHE A 88 -6.69 14.02 -16.56
N TYR A 89 -7.14 13.45 -15.43
CA TYR A 89 -8.08 12.33 -15.44
C TYR A 89 -9.52 12.73 -15.77
N GLY A 90 -9.92 13.98 -15.51
CA GLY A 90 -11.24 14.50 -15.88
C GLY A 90 -11.55 14.36 -17.38
N VAL A 91 -10.52 14.30 -18.23
CA VAL A 91 -10.63 14.01 -19.67
C VAL A 91 -11.39 12.72 -19.97
N LEU A 92 -11.23 11.69 -19.14
CA LEU A 92 -11.85 10.38 -19.36
C LEU A 92 -13.37 10.48 -19.46
N LYS A 93 -13.99 11.38 -18.67
CA LYS A 93 -15.43 11.66 -18.76
C LYS A 93 -15.84 12.26 -20.10
N SER A 94 -15.06 13.22 -20.61
CA SER A 94 -15.31 13.85 -21.90
C SER A 94 -15.08 12.90 -23.08
N CYS A 95 -14.26 11.87 -22.88
CA CYS A 95 -13.91 10.86 -23.86
C CYS A 95 -14.76 9.58 -23.80
N ASP A 96 -15.84 9.53 -23.02
CA ASP A 96 -16.62 8.30 -22.76
C ASP A 96 -16.99 7.53 -24.05
N LYS A 97 -17.43 8.23 -25.11
CA LYS A 97 -17.74 7.62 -26.42
C LYS A 97 -16.57 6.85 -27.06
N TYR A 98 -15.33 7.23 -26.76
CA TYR A 98 -14.12 6.62 -27.28
C TYR A 98 -13.56 5.55 -26.36
N LEU A 99 -14.07 5.42 -25.13
CA LEU A 99 -13.53 4.51 -24.12
C LEU A 99 -14.30 3.20 -24.08
N ARG A 100 -13.56 2.09 -24.05
CA ARG A 100 -14.09 0.76 -23.80
C ARG A 100 -14.06 0.45 -22.30
N PHE A 101 -12.96 0.83 -21.65
CA PHE A 101 -12.65 0.47 -20.28
C PHE A 101 -11.57 1.40 -19.73
N ALA A 102 -11.65 1.74 -18.44
CA ALA A 102 -10.60 2.45 -17.73
C ALA A 102 -10.38 1.77 -16.37
N MET A 103 -9.12 1.51 -16.02
CA MET A 103 -8.72 0.95 -14.73
C MET A 103 -7.57 1.75 -14.16
N LEU A 104 -7.72 2.12 -12.89
CA LEU A 104 -6.73 2.85 -12.12
C LEU A 104 -6.35 1.98 -10.93
N THR A 105 -5.06 1.71 -10.76
CA THR A 105 -4.49 0.94 -9.65
C THR A 105 -3.50 1.79 -8.88
N GLY A 106 -3.42 1.55 -7.58
CA GLY A 106 -2.62 2.32 -6.64
C GLY A 106 -2.70 1.68 -5.25
N VAL A 107 -1.89 2.17 -4.33
CA VAL A 107 -1.84 1.63 -2.96
C VAL A 107 -3.03 2.11 -2.15
N THR A 108 -3.38 3.38 -2.28
CA THR A 108 -4.28 4.09 -1.39
C THR A 108 -5.42 4.78 -2.13
N LYS A 109 -6.47 5.13 -1.40
CA LYS A 109 -7.64 5.82 -1.92
C LYS A 109 -7.68 7.29 -1.54
N PHE A 110 -7.32 8.17 -2.46
CA PHE A 110 -7.59 9.61 -2.31
C PHE A 110 -9.11 9.87 -2.54
N SER A 111 -9.81 10.40 -1.53
CA SER A 111 -11.29 10.45 -1.44
C SER A 111 -12.00 11.22 -2.57
N LYS A 112 -13.35 11.17 -2.65
CA LYS A 112 -14.15 11.86 -3.68
C LYS A 112 -14.10 13.40 -3.63
N ILE A 113 -13.56 14.00 -2.57
CA ILE A 113 -13.25 15.44 -2.49
C ILE A 113 -11.92 15.74 -3.25
N SER A 114 -11.22 14.70 -3.71
CA SER A 114 -9.94 14.73 -4.42
C SER A 114 -10.06 14.79 -5.95
N VAL A 115 -8.95 14.41 -6.60
CA VAL A 115 -8.68 14.20 -8.02
C VAL A 115 -9.88 13.68 -8.84
N PHE A 116 -10.74 12.85 -8.26
CA PHE A 116 -11.87 12.22 -8.96
C PHE A 116 -13.22 12.92 -8.81
N SER A 117 -13.28 14.08 -8.15
CA SER A 117 -14.54 14.85 -8.00
C SER A 117 -15.23 15.14 -9.35
N ASP A 118 -14.45 15.36 -10.41
CA ASP A 118 -14.98 15.60 -11.76
C ASP A 118 -15.24 14.30 -12.55
N LEU A 119 -14.73 13.17 -12.06
CA LEU A 119 -14.76 11.84 -12.70
C LEU A 119 -15.77 10.92 -11.98
N ASN A 120 -17.06 11.26 -12.10
CA ASN A 120 -18.16 10.58 -11.42
C ASN A 120 -18.63 9.26 -12.07
N ASN A 121 -17.93 8.78 -13.10
CA ASN A 121 -18.21 7.54 -13.82
C ASN A 121 -17.32 6.36 -13.36
N LEU A 122 -16.40 6.57 -12.41
CA LEU A 122 -15.60 5.47 -11.85
C LEU A 122 -16.41 4.62 -10.87
N MET A 123 -16.24 3.31 -10.99
CA MET A 123 -16.69 2.33 -10.01
C MET A 123 -15.54 1.98 -9.08
N ASP A 124 -15.73 2.24 -7.79
CA ASP A 124 -14.83 1.75 -6.75
C ASP A 124 -15.09 0.25 -6.52
N ILE A 125 -14.06 -0.56 -6.69
CA ILE A 125 -14.10 -2.02 -6.51
C ILE A 125 -13.17 -2.49 -5.38
N SER A 126 -12.49 -1.59 -4.67
CA SER A 126 -11.44 -1.95 -3.70
C SER A 126 -11.93 -2.85 -2.56
N LEU A 127 -13.17 -2.66 -2.11
CA LEU A 127 -13.83 -3.51 -1.10
C LEU A 127 -14.89 -4.44 -1.69
N SER A 128 -14.90 -4.65 -3.00
CA SER A 128 -15.93 -5.46 -3.66
C SER A 128 -15.58 -6.94 -3.63
N SER A 129 -16.42 -7.74 -2.99
CA SER A 129 -16.29 -9.22 -2.95
C SER A 129 -16.22 -9.88 -4.33
N ARG A 130 -16.74 -9.24 -5.38
CA ARG A 130 -16.63 -9.75 -6.76
C ARG A 130 -15.20 -9.77 -7.31
N PHE A 131 -14.31 -8.97 -6.72
CA PHE A 131 -12.93 -8.81 -7.15
C PHE A 131 -11.95 -9.17 -6.04
N ALA A 132 -12.41 -9.81 -4.96
CA ALA A 132 -11.60 -10.07 -3.78
C ALA A 132 -10.38 -10.96 -4.07
N SER A 133 -10.50 -11.94 -4.97
CA SER A 133 -9.37 -12.79 -5.40
C SER A 133 -8.59 -12.26 -6.61
N MET A 134 -8.86 -11.04 -7.07
CA MET A 134 -8.20 -10.49 -8.26
C MET A 134 -6.69 -10.27 -8.08
N CYS A 135 -6.25 -9.93 -6.86
CA CYS A 135 -4.88 -9.54 -6.57
C CYS A 135 -4.23 -10.48 -5.55
N GLY A 136 -3.94 -11.71 -5.98
CA GLY A 136 -3.16 -12.68 -5.21
C GLY A 136 -3.33 -14.10 -5.74
N ILE A 137 -3.14 -15.08 -4.86
CA ILE A 137 -3.31 -16.50 -5.20
C ILE A 137 -4.30 -17.10 -4.20
N THR A 138 -5.33 -17.76 -4.67
CA THR A 138 -6.28 -18.49 -3.81
C THR A 138 -5.69 -19.83 -3.36
N GLU A 139 -6.21 -20.40 -2.28
CA GLU A 139 -5.85 -21.77 -1.84
C GLU A 139 -6.03 -22.80 -2.97
N GLN A 140 -7.10 -22.67 -3.75
CA GLN A 140 -7.36 -23.57 -4.88
C GLN A 140 -6.30 -23.46 -5.97
N GLU A 141 -5.90 -22.23 -6.32
CA GLU A 141 -4.87 -21.98 -7.33
C GLU A 141 -3.49 -22.42 -6.84
N LEU A 142 -3.19 -22.23 -5.55
CA LEU A 142 -1.97 -22.72 -4.91
C LEU A 142 -1.81 -24.22 -5.13
N HIS A 143 -2.81 -25.02 -4.75
CA HIS A 143 -2.76 -26.48 -4.89
C HIS A 143 -2.87 -26.98 -6.32
N HIS A 144 -3.45 -26.18 -7.22
CA HIS A 144 -3.59 -26.56 -8.63
C HIS A 144 -2.30 -26.30 -9.43
N TYR A 145 -1.72 -25.11 -9.30
CA TYR A 145 -0.59 -24.68 -10.13
C TYR A 145 0.79 -24.94 -9.49
N PHE A 146 0.89 -24.97 -8.15
CA PHE A 146 2.16 -25.04 -7.43
C PHE A 146 2.39 -26.36 -6.68
N LYS A 147 1.65 -27.42 -7.04
CA LYS A 147 1.76 -28.72 -6.37
C LYS A 147 3.19 -29.27 -6.32
N GLU A 148 3.92 -29.11 -7.43
CA GLU A 148 5.30 -29.58 -7.51
C GLU A 148 6.24 -28.70 -6.68
N ASP A 149 6.05 -27.39 -6.68
CA ASP A 149 6.83 -26.46 -5.86
C ASP A 149 6.63 -26.73 -4.36
N ILE A 150 5.40 -27.01 -3.92
CA ILE A 150 5.08 -27.43 -2.56
C ILE A 150 5.83 -28.71 -2.20
N ARG A 151 5.86 -29.71 -3.10
CA ARG A 151 6.60 -30.96 -2.89
C ARG A 151 8.10 -30.69 -2.73
N LEU A 152 8.69 -29.92 -3.64
CA LEU A 152 10.12 -29.61 -3.62
C LEU A 152 10.54 -28.77 -2.41
N LEU A 153 9.69 -27.85 -1.97
CA LEU A 153 9.87 -27.10 -0.73
C LEU A 153 9.79 -28.02 0.50
N GLY A 154 8.82 -28.92 0.53
CA GLY A 154 8.71 -29.90 1.62
C GLY A 154 9.94 -30.80 1.72
N GLU A 155 10.45 -31.28 0.59
CA GLU A 155 11.65 -32.11 0.53
C GLU A 155 12.91 -31.36 1.02
N SER A 156 13.06 -30.07 0.68
CA SER A 156 14.21 -29.27 1.16
C SER A 156 14.13 -28.96 2.65
N GLN A 157 12.92 -28.85 3.21
CA GLN A 157 12.68 -28.53 4.62
C GLN A 157 12.48 -29.77 5.49
N GLY A 158 12.45 -30.97 4.91
CA GLY A 158 12.18 -32.22 5.64
C GLY A 158 10.74 -32.33 6.15
N MET A 159 9.79 -31.73 5.44
CA MET A 159 8.37 -31.64 5.81
C MET A 159 7.51 -32.52 4.90
N SER A 160 6.37 -32.99 5.43
CA SER A 160 5.32 -33.60 4.60
C SER A 160 4.63 -32.54 3.72
N PRO A 161 4.04 -32.89 2.57
CA PRO A 161 3.28 -31.94 1.76
C PRO A 161 2.16 -31.22 2.53
N GLU A 162 1.52 -31.93 3.47
CA GLU A 162 0.48 -31.38 4.34
C GLU A 162 1.06 -30.36 5.32
N ASP A 163 2.22 -30.63 5.93
CA ASP A 163 2.90 -29.69 6.81
C ASP A 163 3.43 -28.48 6.05
N THR A 164 3.97 -28.67 4.85
CA THR A 164 4.43 -27.58 3.99
C THR A 164 3.28 -26.65 3.62
N SER A 165 2.12 -27.21 3.25
CA SER A 165 0.93 -26.41 2.93
C SER A 165 0.42 -25.63 4.14
N ARG A 166 0.46 -26.25 5.33
CA ARG A 166 0.09 -25.59 6.59
C ARG A 166 1.02 -24.43 6.93
N GLU A 167 2.33 -24.62 6.75
CA GLU A 167 3.34 -23.59 6.98
C GLU A 167 3.21 -22.45 5.95
N LEU A 168 2.99 -22.75 4.67
CA LEU A 168 2.70 -21.75 3.63
C LEU A 168 1.47 -20.91 4.01
N LYS A 169 0.40 -21.55 4.49
CA LYS A 169 -0.80 -20.85 4.98
C LYS A 169 -0.45 -19.91 6.14
N GLN A 170 0.29 -20.40 7.14
CA GLN A 170 0.67 -19.56 8.27
C GLN A 170 1.53 -18.35 7.87
N TRP A 171 2.42 -18.52 6.89
CA TRP A 171 3.37 -17.48 6.49
C TRP A 171 2.82 -16.45 5.53
N TYR A 172 1.99 -16.85 4.56
CA TYR A 172 1.70 -16.02 3.38
C TYR A 172 0.22 -15.81 3.06
N ASP A 173 -0.68 -16.50 3.76
CA ASP A 173 -2.13 -16.42 3.55
C ASP A 173 -2.80 -15.28 4.35
N GLY A 174 -4.12 -15.13 4.21
CA GLY A 174 -4.94 -14.38 5.18
C GLY A 174 -5.21 -12.93 4.81
N TYR A 175 -4.94 -12.53 3.56
CA TYR A 175 -5.41 -11.24 3.04
C TYR A 175 -6.90 -11.33 2.66
N HIS A 176 -7.68 -10.32 3.08
CA HIS A 176 -9.10 -10.19 2.81
C HIS A 176 -9.41 -8.77 2.32
N PHE A 177 -9.93 -8.71 1.10
CA PHE A 177 -10.26 -7.45 0.43
C PHE A 177 -11.75 -7.09 0.52
N SER A 178 -12.55 -7.83 1.28
CA SER A 178 -13.96 -7.49 1.58
C SER A 178 -14.47 -8.29 2.79
N ASP A 179 -15.69 -8.00 3.25
CA ASP A 179 -16.39 -8.81 4.28
C ASP A 179 -16.64 -10.27 3.83
N LYS A 180 -16.63 -10.51 2.52
CA LYS A 180 -16.79 -11.83 1.90
C LYS A 180 -15.65 -12.06 0.92
N SER A 181 -14.49 -12.37 1.47
CA SER A 181 -13.30 -12.74 0.72
C SER A 181 -12.92 -14.17 1.10
N GLU A 182 -12.45 -14.94 0.13
CA GLU A 182 -11.63 -16.11 0.43
C GLU A 182 -10.26 -15.65 0.96
N ASP A 183 -9.54 -16.53 1.65
CA ASP A 183 -8.17 -16.22 2.07
C ASP A 183 -7.28 -16.10 0.82
N ILE A 184 -6.53 -15.00 0.73
CA ILE A 184 -5.63 -14.73 -0.39
C ILE A 184 -4.18 -14.77 0.07
N TYR A 185 -3.35 -15.48 -0.69
CA TYR A 185 -1.91 -15.55 -0.52
C TYR A 185 -1.20 -14.38 -1.19
N ASN A 186 -0.16 -13.85 -0.53
CA ASN A 186 0.76 -12.88 -1.15
C ASN A 186 1.60 -13.58 -2.24
N PRO A 187 1.43 -13.21 -3.53
CA PRO A 187 2.12 -13.88 -4.62
C PRO A 187 3.63 -13.66 -4.60
N PHE A 188 4.09 -12.47 -4.19
CA PHE A 188 5.51 -12.16 -4.17
C PHE A 188 6.25 -13.03 -3.14
N SER A 189 5.75 -13.09 -1.92
CA SER A 189 6.37 -13.91 -0.87
C SER A 189 6.30 -15.40 -1.18
N LEU A 190 5.17 -15.86 -1.72
CA LEU A 190 4.99 -17.25 -2.11
C LEU A 190 5.98 -17.67 -3.22
N LEU A 191 6.08 -16.89 -4.29
CA LEU A 191 6.98 -17.19 -5.42
C LEU A 191 8.45 -17.17 -4.98
N ASN A 192 8.85 -16.24 -4.12
CA ASN A 192 10.21 -16.21 -3.57
C ASN A 192 10.49 -17.42 -2.68
N THR A 193 9.51 -17.84 -1.87
CA THR A 193 9.61 -19.05 -1.04
C THR A 193 9.88 -20.29 -1.89
N PHE A 194 9.15 -20.45 -3.00
CA PHE A 194 9.37 -21.56 -3.92
C PHE A 194 10.71 -21.47 -4.65
N ALA A 195 11.09 -20.28 -5.12
CA ALA A 195 12.36 -20.07 -5.81
C ALA A 195 13.57 -20.36 -4.91
N GLN A 196 13.52 -19.93 -3.65
CA GLN A 196 14.61 -20.14 -2.67
C GLN A 196 14.49 -21.45 -1.90
N ARG A 197 13.33 -22.12 -1.98
CA ARG A 197 12.97 -23.32 -1.22
C ARG A 197 13.12 -23.15 0.29
N GLN A 198 12.79 -21.97 0.78
CA GLN A 198 12.93 -21.57 2.18
C GLN A 198 11.81 -20.62 2.57
N PHE A 199 11.29 -20.77 3.79
CA PHE A 199 10.37 -19.79 4.38
C PHE A 199 11.15 -18.56 4.86
N GLY A 200 10.62 -17.38 4.59
CA GLY A 200 11.25 -16.11 4.94
C GLY A 200 10.33 -14.90 4.77
N SER A 201 10.81 -13.75 5.22
CA SER A 201 10.11 -12.46 5.17
C SER A 201 10.44 -11.69 3.90
N TYR A 202 10.11 -12.27 2.75
CA TYR A 202 10.44 -11.73 1.43
C TYR A 202 9.85 -10.35 1.13
N TRP A 203 8.56 -10.13 1.44
CA TRP A 203 7.92 -8.84 1.20
C TRP A 203 8.55 -7.75 2.08
N PHE A 204 8.83 -8.03 3.34
CA PHE A 204 9.45 -7.06 4.25
C PHE A 204 10.91 -6.73 3.90
N GLU A 205 11.66 -7.69 3.36
CA GLU A 205 13.04 -7.46 2.92
C GLU A 205 13.15 -6.48 1.74
N THR A 206 12.07 -6.27 0.97
CA THR A 206 12.04 -5.26 -0.10
C THR A 206 12.07 -3.82 0.41
N GLY A 207 11.92 -3.63 1.73
CA GLY A 207 12.00 -2.35 2.41
C GLY A 207 10.63 -1.79 2.76
N THR A 208 10.54 -1.15 3.93
CA THR A 208 9.33 -0.40 4.30
C THR A 208 9.22 0.86 3.45
N PRO A 209 8.06 1.15 2.83
CA PRO A 209 7.87 2.38 2.10
C PRO A 209 8.14 3.60 2.99
N THR A 210 9.02 4.49 2.55
CA THR A 210 9.40 5.70 3.30
C THR A 210 8.17 6.57 3.63
N PHE A 211 7.17 6.59 2.74
CA PHE A 211 5.92 7.34 2.98
C PHE A 211 5.17 6.85 4.22
N LEU A 212 5.19 5.54 4.51
CA LEU A 212 4.49 5.00 5.68
C LEU A 212 5.17 5.43 6.97
N VAL A 213 6.51 5.44 6.98
CA VAL A 213 7.28 5.92 8.14
C VAL A 213 7.04 7.40 8.36
N GLU A 214 7.07 8.22 7.30
CA GLU A 214 6.74 9.65 7.40
C GLU A 214 5.30 9.87 7.86
N LEU A 215 4.34 9.12 7.34
CA LEU A 215 2.96 9.20 7.79
C LEU A 215 2.82 8.90 9.28
N LEU A 216 3.41 7.79 9.73
CA LEU A 216 3.34 7.38 11.12
C LEU A 216 3.99 8.43 12.03
N LYS A 217 5.08 9.10 11.62
CA LYS A 217 5.66 10.23 12.37
C LYS A 217 4.66 11.37 12.64
N HIS A 218 3.75 11.62 11.70
CA HIS A 218 2.74 12.66 11.83
C HIS A 218 1.53 12.20 12.64
N CYS A 219 1.28 10.89 12.71
CA CYS A 219 0.18 10.31 13.49
C CYS A 219 0.54 10.21 14.97
N ARG A 220 -0.30 10.72 15.87
CA ARG A 220 -0.16 10.51 17.34
C ARG A 220 -0.89 9.24 17.79
N TYR A 221 -0.73 8.14 17.06
CA TYR A 221 -1.49 6.91 17.29
C TYR A 221 -0.74 5.92 18.18
N ASP A 222 -1.42 5.26 19.12
CA ASP A 222 -0.79 4.18 19.90
C ASP A 222 -0.78 2.88 19.09
N LEU A 223 0.34 2.58 18.43
CA LEU A 223 0.46 1.38 17.60
C LEU A 223 0.31 0.06 18.37
N ASN A 224 0.45 0.07 19.71
CA ASN A 224 0.23 -1.14 20.51
C ASN A 224 -1.22 -1.62 20.47
N ARG A 225 -2.15 -0.75 20.05
CA ARG A 225 -3.58 -1.08 19.95
C ARG A 225 -3.98 -1.66 18.60
N LEU A 226 -3.09 -1.62 17.60
CA LEU A 226 -3.37 -2.04 16.21
C LEU A 226 -3.93 -3.45 16.05
N THR A 227 -3.54 -4.38 16.93
CA THR A 227 -3.99 -5.78 16.88
C THR A 227 -5.39 -6.00 17.45
N GLN A 228 -6.01 -4.96 18.01
CA GLN A 228 -7.37 -5.00 18.58
C GLN A 228 -8.29 -3.97 17.92
N GLU A 229 -7.92 -3.43 16.77
CA GLU A 229 -8.64 -2.31 16.17
C GLU A 229 -9.92 -2.73 15.48
N MET A 230 -10.95 -1.92 15.73
CA MET A 230 -12.20 -1.94 15.01
C MET A 230 -12.29 -0.65 14.18
N ALA A 231 -12.40 -0.79 12.87
CA ALA A 231 -12.57 0.34 11.96
C ALA A 231 -14.01 0.38 11.45
N MET A 232 -14.61 1.56 11.41
CA MET A 232 -15.90 1.73 10.76
C MET A 232 -15.73 1.49 9.25
N ALA A 233 -16.70 0.84 8.60
CA ALA A 233 -16.58 0.52 7.17
C ALA A 233 -16.30 1.75 6.27
N ASP A 234 -16.80 2.91 6.66
CA ASP A 234 -16.59 4.15 5.91
C ASP A 234 -15.19 4.74 6.12
N SER A 235 -14.53 4.47 7.26
CA SER A 235 -13.19 5.02 7.55
C SER A 235 -12.09 4.30 6.77
N LEU A 236 -12.25 3.01 6.45
CA LEU A 236 -11.30 2.28 5.58
C LEU A 236 -11.27 2.80 4.13
N ASN A 237 -12.31 3.51 3.74
CA ASN A 237 -12.56 3.97 2.38
C ASN A 237 -12.10 5.42 2.13
N GLY A 238 -11.53 6.12 3.12
CA GLY A 238 -11.18 7.53 2.99
C GLY A 238 -9.80 7.84 3.55
N MET A 239 -9.17 8.87 2.99
CA MET A 239 -7.92 9.46 3.50
C MET A 239 -8.12 10.78 4.26
N ASP A 240 -9.36 11.23 4.45
CA ASP A 240 -9.64 12.55 5.01
C ASP A 240 -9.27 12.67 6.52
N SER A 241 -8.89 11.57 7.18
CA SER A 241 -8.50 11.51 8.60
C SER A 241 -7.11 10.90 8.85
N MET A 242 -6.22 10.93 7.85
CA MET A 242 -4.93 10.22 7.89
C MET A 242 -3.99 10.74 8.99
N GLU A 243 -4.10 12.02 9.38
CA GLU A 243 -3.33 12.60 10.49
C GLU A 243 -3.74 12.06 11.88
N GLU A 244 -4.99 11.58 11.99
CA GLU A 244 -5.58 11.13 13.25
C GLU A 244 -5.59 9.61 13.37
N ASN A 245 -5.74 8.89 12.25
CA ASN A 245 -5.88 7.44 12.24
C ASN A 245 -5.09 6.79 11.07
N PRO A 246 -4.01 6.03 11.35
CA PRO A 246 -3.23 5.34 10.34
C PRO A 246 -3.86 4.03 9.84
N VAL A 247 -4.92 3.53 10.49
CA VAL A 247 -5.53 2.23 10.19
C VAL A 247 -5.95 2.06 8.73
N PRO A 248 -6.62 3.03 8.07
CA PRO A 248 -7.00 2.87 6.65
C PRO A 248 -5.80 2.64 5.74
N ILE A 249 -4.67 3.28 6.02
CA ILE A 249 -3.45 3.13 5.22
C ILE A 249 -2.74 1.84 5.52
N LEU A 250 -2.66 1.44 6.79
CA LEU A 250 -2.10 0.15 7.14
C LEU A 250 -2.88 -0.98 6.48
N TYR A 251 -4.20 -0.86 6.38
CA TYR A 251 -5.03 -1.78 5.59
C TYR A 251 -4.71 -1.70 4.08
N GLN A 252 -4.81 -0.51 3.49
CA GLN A 252 -4.60 -0.29 2.04
C GLN A 252 -3.20 -0.69 1.55
N SER A 253 -2.17 -0.55 2.39
CA SER A 253 -0.80 -0.96 2.10
C SER A 253 -0.47 -2.41 2.49
N GLY A 254 -1.45 -3.18 2.96
CA GLY A 254 -1.32 -4.62 3.20
C GLY A 254 -0.72 -5.02 4.55
N TYR A 255 -0.51 -4.08 5.49
CA TYR A 255 -0.08 -4.39 6.85
C TYR A 255 -1.23 -4.93 7.71
N LEU A 256 -2.46 -4.48 7.45
CA LEU A 256 -3.66 -4.99 8.10
C LEU A 256 -4.59 -5.62 7.07
N THR A 257 -5.39 -6.57 7.52
CA THR A 257 -6.43 -7.26 6.76
C THR A 257 -7.74 -7.26 7.53
N ILE A 258 -8.85 -7.54 6.85
CA ILE A 258 -10.14 -7.78 7.50
C ILE A 258 -10.10 -9.17 8.16
N LYS A 259 -10.45 -9.23 9.45
CA LYS A 259 -10.58 -10.47 10.22
C LYS A 259 -12.03 -10.84 10.52
N ASP A 260 -12.88 -9.83 10.69
CA ASP A 260 -14.32 -10.02 10.88
C ASP A 260 -15.10 -8.78 10.46
N PHE A 261 -16.41 -8.92 10.23
CA PHE A 261 -17.31 -7.82 9.92
C PHE A 261 -18.62 -7.92 10.70
N ASP A 262 -18.84 -6.98 11.60
CA ASP A 262 -20.11 -6.80 12.29
C ASP A 262 -21.09 -6.04 11.38
N ARG A 263 -22.14 -6.74 10.92
CA ARG A 263 -23.16 -6.15 10.04
C ARG A 263 -24.13 -5.21 10.74
N GLU A 264 -24.36 -5.39 12.05
CA GLU A 264 -25.30 -4.57 12.82
C GLU A 264 -24.72 -3.17 13.01
N PHE A 265 -23.44 -3.10 13.40
CA PHE A 265 -22.75 -1.83 13.65
C PHE A 265 -21.92 -1.34 12.46
N ARG A 266 -21.76 -2.17 11.41
CA ARG A 266 -20.92 -1.93 10.23
C ARG A 266 -19.45 -1.63 10.57
N TYR A 267 -18.90 -2.45 11.46
CA TYR A 267 -17.49 -2.39 11.86
C TYR A 267 -16.70 -3.57 11.32
N TYR A 268 -15.50 -3.29 10.84
CA TYR A 268 -14.50 -4.30 10.54
C TYR A 268 -13.58 -4.48 11.75
N THR A 269 -13.36 -5.73 12.12
CA THR A 269 -12.22 -6.10 12.97
C THR A 269 -11.01 -6.31 12.08
N LEU A 270 -9.89 -5.68 12.41
CA LEU A 270 -8.67 -5.76 11.63
C LEU A 270 -7.55 -6.46 12.40
N GLY A 271 -6.59 -7.00 11.67
CA GLY A 271 -5.39 -7.60 12.24
C GLY A 271 -4.34 -7.89 11.19
N PHE A 272 -3.19 -8.44 11.58
CA PHE A 272 -2.16 -8.85 10.63
C PHE A 272 -2.65 -10.03 9.76
N PRO A 273 -2.36 -10.04 8.45
CA PRO A 273 -2.79 -11.12 7.56
C PRO A 273 -2.15 -12.45 7.97
N ASN A 274 -0.84 -12.46 8.16
CA ASN A 274 -0.03 -13.65 8.42
C ASN A 274 1.21 -13.32 9.28
N LYS A 275 1.96 -14.39 9.55
CA LYS A 275 3.20 -14.35 10.33
C LYS A 275 4.28 -13.48 9.70
N GLU A 276 4.44 -13.49 8.37
CA GLU A 276 5.43 -12.63 7.71
C GLU A 276 5.18 -11.16 8.06
N VAL A 277 3.92 -10.73 7.96
CA VAL A 277 3.57 -9.34 8.17
C VAL A 277 3.64 -8.93 9.63
N GLU A 278 3.13 -9.78 10.53
CA GLU A 278 3.22 -9.55 11.97
C GLU A 278 4.69 -9.41 12.42
N GLU A 279 5.54 -10.38 12.06
CA GLU A 279 6.95 -10.34 12.43
C GLU A 279 7.67 -9.14 11.81
N GLY A 280 7.41 -8.86 10.53
CA GLY A 280 8.03 -7.75 9.84
C GLY A 280 7.65 -6.41 10.47
N PHE A 281 6.37 -6.22 10.80
CA PHE A 281 5.87 -5.01 11.44
C PHE A 281 6.55 -4.80 12.81
N THR A 282 6.60 -5.85 13.64
CA THR A 282 7.22 -5.77 14.98
C THR A 282 8.74 -5.57 14.92
N LYS A 283 9.44 -6.19 13.97
CA LYS A 283 10.91 -6.13 13.88
C LYS A 283 11.42 -4.86 13.21
N PHE A 284 10.75 -4.37 12.16
CA PHE A 284 11.27 -3.29 11.32
C PHE A 284 10.55 -1.96 11.53
N LEU A 285 9.22 -1.96 11.60
CA LEU A 285 8.45 -0.73 11.68
C LEU A 285 8.33 -0.21 13.11
N LEU A 286 8.02 -1.11 14.05
CA LEU A 286 7.78 -0.73 15.44
C LEU A 286 8.98 -0.04 16.10
N PRO A 287 10.25 -0.44 15.92
CA PRO A 287 11.38 0.27 16.52
C PRO A 287 11.53 1.70 15.98
N HIS A 288 11.39 1.89 14.66
CA HIS A 288 11.44 3.22 14.06
C HIS A 288 10.35 4.14 14.61
N TYR A 289 9.16 3.60 14.87
CA TYR A 289 8.08 4.33 15.52
C TYR A 289 8.29 4.53 17.02
N ALA A 290 8.67 3.48 17.76
CA ALA A 290 8.81 3.48 19.21
C ALA A 290 9.91 4.45 19.70
N HIS A 291 10.97 4.63 18.91
CA HIS A 291 11.99 5.64 19.20
C HIS A 291 11.45 7.07 19.06
N LEU A 292 10.52 7.31 18.13
CA LEU A 292 9.81 8.59 17.98
C LEU A 292 8.78 8.77 19.09
N SER A 293 8.05 7.71 19.42
CA SER A 293 7.06 7.66 20.48
C SER A 293 7.71 7.40 21.84
N SER A 294 8.90 7.95 22.15
CA SER A 294 9.43 8.01 23.54
C SER A 294 8.68 9.01 24.43
N VAL A 295 7.52 9.47 23.95
CA VAL A 295 6.55 10.34 24.61
C VAL A 295 5.62 9.67 25.65
N PRO A 296 5.39 8.33 25.77
CA PRO A 296 4.38 7.82 26.71
C PRO A 296 4.89 7.95 28.15
N PHE A 297 6.21 8.15 28.32
CA PHE A 297 6.90 8.49 29.55
C PHE A 297 7.17 10.00 29.69
N ALA A 298 6.95 10.81 28.65
CA ALA A 298 7.08 12.27 28.76
C ALA A 298 5.84 12.90 29.44
N SER A 299 4.69 12.22 29.40
CA SER A 299 3.47 12.57 30.15
C SER A 299 3.35 11.86 31.49
N ASP A 300 4.30 10.99 31.83
CA ASP A 300 4.31 10.23 33.09
C ASP A 300 5.01 11.07 34.17
N SER A 301 4.31 11.39 35.26
CA SER A 301 4.86 12.19 36.37
C SER A 301 5.94 11.47 37.19
N ARG A 302 6.26 10.22 36.85
CA ARG A 302 7.31 9.44 37.50
C ARG A 302 8.69 9.85 36.96
N LYS A 303 9.64 10.10 37.86
CA LYS A 303 11.03 10.41 37.52
C LYS A 303 11.67 9.26 36.76
N LEU A 304 12.20 9.55 35.57
CA LEU A 304 12.98 8.58 34.79
C LEU A 304 14.44 8.63 35.23
N PHE A 305 14.98 7.47 35.57
CA PHE A 305 16.40 7.31 35.86
C PHE A 305 17.04 6.44 34.79
N LYS A 306 18.11 6.94 34.17
CA LYS A 306 18.96 6.13 33.32
C LYS A 306 19.97 5.41 34.22
N ILE A 307 19.83 4.09 34.33
CA ILE A 307 20.71 3.26 35.16
C ILE A 307 21.66 2.48 34.25
N GLY A 308 22.93 2.88 34.25
CA GLY A 308 24.03 2.12 33.67
C GLY A 308 24.75 1.29 34.72
N VAL A 309 25.20 0.09 34.35
CA VAL A 309 25.98 -0.78 35.23
C VAL A 309 27.37 -0.92 34.65
N ASN A 310 28.39 -0.48 35.39
CA ASN A 310 29.78 -0.72 35.02
C ASN A 310 30.25 -2.04 35.65
N PHE A 311 30.75 -2.95 34.82
CA PHE A 311 31.22 -4.27 35.25
C PHE A 311 32.74 -4.28 35.32
N SER A 312 33.29 -4.69 36.47
CA SER A 312 34.73 -4.82 36.62
C SER A 312 35.20 -6.13 36.00
N ASN A 313 36.15 -6.04 35.06
CA ASN A 313 36.81 -7.23 34.52
C ASN A 313 37.68 -7.96 35.55
N ALA A 314 38.12 -7.29 36.63
CA ALA A 314 38.98 -7.88 37.65
C ALA A 314 38.19 -8.71 38.68
N THR A 315 37.03 -8.21 39.11
CA THR A 315 36.20 -8.89 40.13
C THR A 315 35.03 -9.66 39.55
N ARG A 316 34.81 -9.58 38.22
CA ARG A 316 33.65 -10.16 37.50
C ARG A 316 32.31 -9.83 38.16
N GLY A 317 32.22 -8.63 38.73
CA GLY A 317 31.05 -8.13 39.45
C GLY A 317 30.74 -6.68 39.08
N ILE A 318 29.63 -6.18 39.61
CA ILE A 318 29.21 -4.80 39.41
C ILE A 318 30.16 -3.87 40.19
N GLU A 319 30.87 -3.01 39.48
CA GLU A 319 31.82 -2.06 40.07
C GLU A 319 31.11 -0.78 40.51
N LYS A 320 30.19 -0.28 39.67
CA LYS A 320 29.50 0.97 39.94
C LYS A 320 28.17 1.04 39.20
N TRP A 321 27.15 1.56 39.88
CA TRP A 321 25.91 2.02 39.28
C TRP A 321 26.07 3.48 38.86
N LEU A 322 25.79 3.77 37.59
CA LEU A 322 25.73 5.12 37.07
C LEU A 322 24.24 5.46 36.93
N ILE A 323 23.77 6.36 37.79
CA ILE A 323 22.38 6.82 37.78
C ILE A 323 22.39 8.28 37.34
N GLU A 324 21.79 8.56 36.18
CA GLU A 324 21.54 9.91 35.68
C GLU A 324 20.03 10.17 35.66
N GLU A 325 19.61 11.30 36.24
CA GLU A 325 18.24 11.79 36.14
C GLU A 325 18.05 12.42 34.75
N LYS A 326 17.02 12.00 34.02
CA LYS A 326 16.79 12.39 32.63
C LYS A 326 15.76 13.51 32.51
#